data_AF-A0A6G8BSQ2-F1
#
_entry.id   AF-A0A6G8BSQ2-F1
#
_cell.length_a   1.000
_cell.length_b   1.000
_cell.length_c   1.000
_cell.angle_alpha   90.00
_cell.angle_beta   90.00
_cell.angle_gamma   90.00
#
_symmetry.space_group_name_H-M   'P 1'
#
loop_
_entity.id
_entity.type
_entity.pdbx_description
1 polymer ?
#
loop_
_entity_poly.entity_id
_entity_poly.type
_entity_poly.pdbx_seq_one_letter_code
_entity_poly.pdbx_strand_id
1 'polypeptide(L)'
;MNEPYIWAELEAVPDTDRTMKIARTTSSTGGASSPRSWVLVEGNVSPTTHYWNVEVQTPVRYPPNLGEGWSFDFAARKWVPDLNVLWAQVRRERDALLSACDWRVMPDAPTPPEILGDWLAYRRALRDITEQPDPLAIVWPCLPEFGVKAQG
;
A
#
# COMPACT_ATOMS: atom_id res chain seq x y z
N MET A 1 23.57 -19.14 -29.62
CA MET A 1 22.89 -19.46 -28.34
C MET A 1 21.42 -19.20 -28.56
N ASN A 2 20.55 -20.17 -28.35
CA ASN A 2 19.10 -19.92 -28.40
C ASN A 2 18.71 -19.14 -27.14
N GLU A 3 17.94 -18.07 -27.29
CA GLU A 3 17.33 -17.40 -26.15
C GLU A 3 16.40 -18.40 -25.42
N PRO A 4 16.40 -18.40 -24.08
CA PRO A 4 15.55 -19.30 -23.33
C PRO A 4 14.07 -18.95 -23.54
N TYR A 5 13.25 -19.97 -23.76
CA TYR A 5 11.80 -19.80 -23.75
C TYR A 5 11.32 -19.51 -22.33
N ILE A 6 10.43 -18.53 -22.16
CA ILE A 6 9.82 -18.24 -20.86
C ILE A 6 8.38 -18.75 -20.88
N TRP A 7 8.03 -19.53 -19.87
CA TRP A 7 6.69 -20.06 -19.68
C TRP A 7 6.06 -19.42 -18.46
N ALA A 8 4.78 -19.09 -18.55
CA ALA A 8 3.98 -18.57 -17.45
C ALA A 8 2.87 -19.56 -17.10
N GLU A 9 2.75 -19.92 -15.82
CA GLU A 9 1.58 -20.65 -15.33
C GLU A 9 0.48 -19.66 -15.00
N LEU A 10 -0.71 -19.91 -15.56
CA LEU A 10 -1.87 -19.05 -15.37
C LEU A 10 -2.77 -19.61 -14.27
N GLU A 11 -3.19 -18.74 -13.36
CA GLU A 11 -4.14 -19.04 -12.29
C GLU A 11 -5.39 -18.19 -12.47
N ALA A 12 -6.57 -18.83 -12.40
CA ALA A 12 -7.84 -18.12 -12.50
C ALA A 12 -8.02 -17.17 -11.32
N VAL A 13 -8.57 -15.99 -11.59
CA VAL A 13 -8.93 -15.04 -10.54
C VAL A 13 -10.43 -15.18 -10.28
N PRO A 14 -10.87 -15.33 -9.01
CA PRO A 14 -12.27 -15.28 -8.68
C PRO A 14 -12.93 -14.00 -9.23
N ASP A 15 -14.21 -14.10 -9.58
CA ASP A 15 -15.05 -12.95 -9.98
C ASP A 15 -14.67 -12.27 -11.31
N THR A 16 -13.75 -12.84 -12.11
CA THR A 16 -13.44 -12.37 -13.47
C THR A 16 -12.94 -13.48 -14.39
N ASP A 17 -13.41 -13.47 -15.64
CA ASP A 17 -12.95 -14.36 -16.72
C ASP A 17 -12.00 -13.66 -17.71
N ARG A 18 -11.82 -12.34 -17.57
CA ARG A 18 -11.03 -11.51 -18.50
C ARG A 18 -9.55 -11.45 -18.16
N THR A 19 -9.20 -11.80 -16.93
CA THR A 19 -7.84 -11.69 -16.40
C THR A 19 -7.46 -12.91 -15.58
N MET A 20 -6.22 -13.36 -15.74
CA MET A 20 -5.63 -14.40 -14.90
C MET A 20 -4.39 -13.87 -14.20
N LYS A 21 -4.06 -14.44 -13.04
CA LYS A 21 -2.77 -14.22 -12.40
C LYS A 21 -1.71 -15.03 -13.12
N ILE A 22 -0.51 -14.47 -13.23
CA ILE A 22 0.68 -15.25 -13.54
C ILE A 22 1.20 -15.76 -12.20
N ALA A 23 1.00 -17.04 -11.91
CA ALA A 23 1.36 -17.62 -10.62
C ALA A 23 2.88 -17.80 -10.49
N ARG A 24 3.51 -18.25 -11.57
CA ARG A 24 4.97 -18.41 -11.67
C ARG A 24 5.43 -18.33 -13.12
N THR A 25 6.70 -18.00 -13.30
CA THR A 25 7.40 -18.09 -14.58
C THR A 25 8.60 -19.03 -14.48
N THR A 26 8.93 -19.72 -15.56
CA THR A 26 10.12 -20.59 -15.66
C THR A 26 10.76 -20.45 -17.04
N SER A 27 12.06 -20.69 -17.13
CA SER A 27 12.82 -20.64 -18.38
C SER A 27 13.26 -22.03 -18.82
N SER A 28 13.14 -22.38 -20.11
CA SER A 28 13.64 -23.64 -20.67
C SER A 28 14.51 -23.42 -21.90
N THR A 29 15.59 -24.20 -22.02
CA THR A 29 16.54 -24.16 -23.15
C THR A 29 16.28 -25.27 -24.19
N GLY A 30 15.20 -26.06 -24.03
CA GLY A 30 14.83 -27.20 -24.87
C GLY A 30 13.33 -27.29 -25.17
N GLY A 31 12.96 -28.23 -26.05
CA GLY A 31 11.66 -28.33 -26.74
C GLY A 31 10.39 -28.22 -25.87
N ALA A 32 9.40 -27.52 -26.41
CA ALA A 32 8.15 -27.10 -25.79
C ALA A 32 7.19 -28.25 -25.46
N SER A 33 7.41 -28.93 -24.33
CA SER A 33 6.38 -29.75 -23.68
C SER A 33 5.84 -28.98 -22.49
N SER A 34 4.72 -28.29 -22.69
CA SER A 34 4.08 -27.49 -21.65
C SER A 34 2.92 -28.26 -21.01
N PRO A 35 2.81 -28.28 -19.67
CA PRO A 35 1.60 -28.75 -19.01
C PRO A 35 0.39 -27.90 -19.45
N ARG A 36 -0.84 -28.45 -19.32
CA ARG A 36 -2.10 -27.82 -19.79
C ARG A 36 -2.42 -26.41 -19.23
N SER A 37 -1.64 -25.90 -18.28
CA SER A 37 -1.84 -24.62 -17.59
C SER A 37 -0.77 -23.56 -17.90
N TRP A 38 0.15 -23.85 -18.83
CA TRP A 38 1.29 -22.98 -19.13
C TRP A 38 1.18 -22.38 -20.53
N VAL A 39 1.50 -21.09 -20.62
CA VAL A 39 1.55 -20.34 -21.87
C VAL A 39 2.97 -19.86 -22.13
N LEU A 40 3.38 -19.86 -23.40
CA LEU A 40 4.66 -19.28 -23.81
C LEU A 40 4.54 -17.76 -23.77
N VAL A 41 5.52 -17.07 -23.19
CA VAL A 41 5.57 -15.61 -23.12
C VAL A 41 6.91 -15.09 -23.59
N GLU A 42 6.87 -13.93 -24.24
CA GLU A 42 8.07 -13.25 -24.72
C GLU A 42 8.58 -12.22 -23.70
N GLY A 43 9.90 -12.13 -23.56
CA GLY A 43 10.56 -11.12 -22.72
C GLY A 43 10.43 -11.35 -21.21
N ASN A 44 10.86 -10.35 -20.44
CA ASN A 44 10.93 -10.45 -18.97
C ASN A 44 9.53 -10.29 -18.33
N VAL A 45 8.85 -11.42 -18.17
CA VAL A 45 7.55 -11.54 -17.51
C VAL A 45 7.73 -12.11 -16.11
N SER A 46 7.07 -11.51 -15.13
CA SER A 46 7.13 -11.94 -13.73
C SER A 46 5.77 -11.77 -13.05
N PRO A 47 5.38 -12.70 -12.14
CA PRO A 47 4.18 -12.61 -11.31
C PRO A 47 3.98 -11.26 -10.60
N THR A 48 5.07 -10.59 -10.23
CA THR A 48 5.03 -9.33 -9.47
C THR A 48 4.84 -8.10 -10.34
N THR A 49 5.01 -8.23 -11.66
CA THR A 49 5.02 -7.11 -12.59
C THR A 49 3.96 -7.22 -13.67
N HIS A 50 3.41 -8.43 -13.90
CA HIS A 50 2.44 -8.69 -14.95
C HIS A 50 1.27 -9.53 -14.45
N TYR A 51 0.11 -9.32 -15.05
CA TYR A 51 -1.02 -10.24 -15.06
C TYR A 51 -1.27 -10.70 -16.50
N TRP A 52 -2.12 -11.70 -16.69
CA TRP A 52 -2.49 -12.19 -18.00
C TRP A 52 -3.84 -11.61 -18.44
N ASN A 53 -3.90 -11.04 -19.64
CA ASN A 53 -5.14 -10.60 -20.26
C ASN A 53 -5.66 -11.70 -21.19
N VAL A 54 -6.80 -12.30 -20.84
CA VAL A 54 -7.39 -13.45 -21.55
C VAL A 54 -7.92 -13.05 -22.94
N GLU A 55 -8.39 -11.82 -23.09
CA GLU A 55 -9.01 -11.32 -24.33
C GLU A 55 -8.01 -11.22 -25.48
N VAL A 56 -6.79 -10.76 -25.17
CA VAL A 56 -5.71 -10.58 -26.15
C VAL A 56 -4.62 -11.64 -26.07
N GLN A 57 -4.71 -12.55 -25.09
CA GLN A 57 -3.75 -13.63 -24.84
C GLN A 57 -2.29 -13.13 -24.70
N THR A 58 -2.10 -12.06 -23.94
CA THR A 58 -0.76 -11.50 -23.69
C THR A 58 -0.57 -11.10 -22.22
N PRO A 59 0.67 -11.14 -21.70
CA PRO A 59 0.98 -10.55 -20.41
C PRO A 59 0.86 -9.02 -20.48
N VAL A 60 0.26 -8.41 -19.46
CA VAL A 60 0.13 -6.96 -19.34
C VAL A 60 0.78 -6.53 -18.03
N ARG A 61 1.59 -5.47 -18.08
CA ARG A 61 2.20 -4.92 -16.87
C ARG A 61 1.13 -4.35 -15.95
N TYR A 62 1.29 -4.58 -14.64
CA TYR A 62 0.54 -3.80 -13.67
C TYR A 62 0.84 -2.30 -13.86
N PRO A 63 -0.16 -1.43 -13.66
CA PRO A 63 0.09 -0.01 -13.48
C PRO A 63 1.08 0.22 -12.32
N PRO A 64 1.77 1.38 -12.25
CA PRO A 64 2.66 1.70 -11.15
C PRO A 64 2.00 1.41 -9.80
N ASN A 65 2.69 0.65 -8.95
CA ASN A 65 2.19 0.28 -7.63
C ASN A 65 2.08 1.55 -6.76
N LEU A 66 0.90 1.77 -6.18
CA LEU A 66 0.60 2.92 -5.32
C LEU A 66 1.09 2.74 -3.87
N GLY A 67 1.65 1.57 -3.54
CA GLY A 67 2.25 1.26 -2.25
C GLY A 67 1.38 0.40 -1.34
N GLU A 68 1.75 0.35 -0.07
CA GLU A 68 1.00 -0.36 0.98
C GLU A 68 -0.39 0.27 1.14
N GLY A 69 -1.44 -0.53 1.30
CA GLY A 69 -2.83 -0.06 1.38
C GLY A 69 -3.61 -0.11 0.07
N TRP A 70 -3.01 -0.63 -1.00
CA TRP A 70 -3.66 -0.81 -2.29
C TRP A 70 -3.65 -2.28 -2.71
N SER A 71 -4.75 -2.72 -3.32
CA SER A 71 -4.88 -4.05 -3.91
C SER A 71 -5.24 -3.92 -5.39
N PHE A 72 -4.79 -4.87 -6.22
CA PHE A 72 -5.11 -4.84 -7.64
C PHE A 72 -6.46 -5.52 -7.87
N ASP A 73 -7.43 -4.76 -8.36
CA ASP A 73 -8.69 -5.27 -8.87
C ASP A 73 -8.46 -5.81 -10.28
N PHE A 74 -8.52 -7.13 -10.42
CA PHE A 74 -8.30 -7.83 -11.67
C PHE A 74 -9.45 -7.62 -12.67
N ALA A 75 -10.70 -7.49 -12.20
CA ALA A 75 -11.84 -7.23 -13.07
C ALA A 75 -11.77 -5.82 -13.68
N ALA A 76 -11.44 -4.83 -12.84
CA ALA A 76 -11.30 -3.44 -13.27
C ALA A 76 -9.90 -3.09 -13.83
N ARG A 77 -8.93 -4.02 -13.73
CA ARG A 77 -7.52 -3.86 -14.14
C ARG A 77 -6.86 -2.60 -13.55
N LYS A 78 -7.17 -2.27 -12.29
CA LYS A 78 -6.70 -1.05 -11.62
C LYS A 78 -6.42 -1.29 -10.13
N TRP A 79 -5.57 -0.44 -9.56
CA TRP A 79 -5.39 -0.40 -8.11
C TRP A 79 -6.63 0.17 -7.43
N VAL A 80 -7.10 -0.48 -6.36
CA VAL A 80 -8.20 -0.04 -5.49
C VAL A 80 -7.73 0.02 -4.03
N PRO A 81 -8.23 0.98 -3.24
CA PRO A 81 -7.80 1.13 -1.86
C PRO A 81 -8.31 -0.04 -1.00
N ASP A 82 -7.43 -0.62 -0.20
CA ASP A 82 -7.79 -1.51 0.90
C ASP A 82 -7.96 -0.66 2.17
N LEU A 83 -9.22 -0.31 2.48
CA LEU A 83 -9.53 0.56 3.60
C LEU A 83 -9.06 -0.01 4.96
N ASN A 84 -8.98 -1.33 5.12
CA ASN A 84 -8.53 -1.92 6.39
C ASN A 84 -7.04 -1.67 6.60
N VAL A 85 -6.25 -1.87 5.54
CA VAL A 85 -4.80 -1.63 5.58
C VAL A 85 -4.50 -0.14 5.71
N LEU A 86 -5.18 0.72 4.95
CA LEU A 86 -5.02 2.18 5.05
C LEU A 86 -5.34 2.68 6.45
N TRP A 87 -6.46 2.26 7.04
CA TRP A 87 -6.78 2.62 8.43
C TRP A 87 -5.79 2.06 9.45
N ALA A 88 -5.19 0.89 9.20
CA ALA A 88 -4.14 0.36 10.05
C ALA A 88 -2.87 1.23 10.01
N GLN A 89 -2.50 1.76 8.83
CA GLN A 89 -1.40 2.72 8.71
C GLN A 89 -1.69 4.01 9.47
N VAL A 90 -2.89 4.58 9.31
CA VAL A 90 -3.30 5.80 10.03
C VAL A 90 -3.22 5.58 11.55
N ARG A 91 -3.71 4.44 12.06
CA ARG A 91 -3.59 4.10 13.49
C ARG A 91 -2.13 3.97 13.94
N ARG A 92 -1.28 3.35 13.12
CA ARG A 92 0.16 3.21 13.42
C ARG A 92 0.84 4.58 13.55
N GLU A 93 0.55 5.51 12.64
CA GLU A 93 1.10 6.86 12.69
C GLU A 93 0.56 7.66 13.88
N ARG A 94 -0.74 7.58 14.14
CA ARG A 94 -1.37 8.17 15.33
C ARG A 94 -0.69 7.69 16.63
N ASP A 95 -0.48 6.39 16.74
CA ASP A 95 0.10 5.78 17.95
C ASP A 95 1.56 6.20 18.12
N ALA A 96 2.32 6.33 17.03
CA ALA A 96 3.67 6.88 17.05
C ALA A 96 3.71 8.34 17.53
N LEU A 97 2.81 9.19 17.01
CA LEU A 97 2.71 10.60 17.42
C LEU A 97 2.26 10.75 18.88
N LEU A 98 1.30 9.94 19.33
CA LEU A 98 0.87 9.91 20.73
C LEU A 98 2.00 9.48 21.66
N SER A 99 2.75 8.45 21.30
CA SER A 99 3.90 7.97 22.08
C SER A 99 5.00 9.04 22.17
N ALA A 100 5.29 9.72 21.06
CA ALA A 100 6.33 10.76 21.01
C ALA A 100 6.05 11.96 21.93
N CYS A 101 4.78 12.25 22.24
CA CYS A 101 4.37 13.36 23.09
C CYS A 101 3.76 12.96 24.45
N ASP A 102 3.73 11.66 24.78
CA ASP A 102 3.06 11.19 26.00
C ASP A 102 3.66 11.82 27.26
N TRP A 103 4.99 11.92 27.28
CA TRP A 103 5.75 12.52 28.37
C TRP A 103 5.43 13.99 28.63
N ARG A 104 4.95 14.76 27.63
CA ARG A 104 4.71 16.21 27.76
C ARG A 104 3.62 16.55 28.77
N VAL A 105 2.70 15.63 29.04
CA VAL A 105 1.55 15.87 29.93
C VAL A 105 1.65 15.12 31.25
N MET A 106 2.80 14.51 31.54
CA MET A 106 3.01 13.85 32.83
C MET A 106 3.15 14.90 33.95
N PRO A 107 2.69 14.61 35.19
CA PRO A 107 2.73 15.57 36.31
C PRO A 107 4.14 16.07 36.68
N ASP A 108 5.16 15.26 36.41
CA ASP A 108 6.59 15.51 36.68
C ASP A 108 7.35 16.02 35.44
N ALA A 109 6.67 16.19 34.31
CA ALA A 109 7.29 16.65 33.08
C ALA A 109 7.73 18.12 33.20
N PRO A 110 8.88 18.50 32.62
CA PRO A 110 9.32 19.89 32.53
C PRO A 110 8.55 20.64 31.42
N THR A 111 7.22 20.51 31.39
CA THR A 111 6.36 21.21 30.44
C THR A 111 5.81 22.48 31.08
N PRO A 112 6.07 23.66 30.50
CA PRO A 112 5.51 24.91 30.99
C PRO A 112 3.98 24.84 31.04
N PRO A 113 3.33 25.31 32.13
CA PRO A 113 1.86 25.31 32.24
C PRO A 113 1.17 26.04 31.09
N GLU A 114 1.83 27.03 30.49
CA GLU A 114 1.31 27.84 29.39
C GLU A 114 1.10 27.05 28.10
N ILE A 115 1.87 25.97 27.88
CA ILE A 115 1.77 25.13 26.67
C ILE A 115 1.11 23.77 26.94
N LEU A 116 0.84 23.44 28.21
CA LEU A 116 0.25 22.16 28.60
C LEU A 116 -1.14 21.96 27.96
N GLY A 117 -1.94 23.02 27.87
CA GLY A 117 -3.25 23.00 27.22
C GLY A 117 -3.15 22.63 25.73
N ASP A 118 -2.15 23.16 25.02
CA ASP A 118 -1.93 22.88 23.60
C ASP A 118 -1.55 21.42 23.37
N TRP A 119 -0.71 20.84 24.25
CA TRP A 119 -0.37 19.42 24.19
C TRP A 119 -1.58 18.52 24.47
N LEU A 120 -2.44 18.88 25.42
CA LEU A 120 -3.69 18.14 25.69
C LEU A 120 -4.63 18.19 24.48
N ALA A 121 -4.79 19.38 23.87
CA ALA A 121 -5.61 19.56 22.67
C ALA A 121 -5.06 18.78 21.48
N TYR A 122 -3.75 18.86 21.23
CA TYR A 122 -3.06 18.10 20.18
C TYR A 122 -3.28 16.59 20.34
N ARG A 123 -3.09 16.06 21.54
CA ARG A 123 -3.30 14.63 21.84
C ARG A 123 -4.76 14.21 21.68
N ARG A 124 -5.70 15.09 22.02
CA ARG A 124 -7.12 14.82 21.79
C ARG A 124 -7.40 14.74 20.28
N ALA A 125 -6.94 15.72 19.52
CA ALA A 125 -7.08 15.75 18.07
C ALA A 125 -6.46 14.49 17.41
N LEU A 126 -5.30 14.02 17.87
CA LEU A 126 -4.72 12.75 17.40
C LEU A 126 -5.64 11.55 17.64
N ARG A 127 -6.29 11.45 18.81
CA ARG A 127 -7.22 10.35 19.11
C ARG A 127 -8.46 10.38 18.22
N ASP A 128 -8.92 11.58 17.88
CA ASP A 128 -10.10 11.81 17.06
C ASP A 128 -9.84 11.57 15.55
N ILE A 129 -8.60 11.29 15.13
CA ILE A 129 -8.25 11.03 13.72
C ILE A 129 -9.06 9.89 13.10
N THR A 130 -9.36 8.84 13.85
CA THR A 130 -10.15 7.71 13.35
C THR A 130 -11.64 8.02 13.18
N GLU A 131 -12.08 9.21 13.58
CA GLU A 131 -13.44 9.71 13.33
C GLU A 131 -13.55 10.44 11.98
N GLN A 132 -12.42 10.71 11.31
CA GLN A 132 -12.42 11.26 9.96
C GLN A 132 -12.95 10.24 8.94
N PRO A 133 -13.60 10.69 7.85
CA PRO A 133 -14.32 9.79 6.95
C PRO A 133 -13.43 9.01 5.98
N ASP A 134 -12.21 9.49 5.71
CA ASP A 134 -11.38 8.96 4.62
C ASP A 134 -9.91 8.79 5.05
N PRO A 135 -9.36 7.56 5.07
CA PRO A 135 -7.97 7.32 5.40
C PRO A 135 -6.98 7.81 4.33
N LEU A 136 -7.44 8.15 3.13
CA LEU A 136 -6.62 8.74 2.07
C LEU A 136 -6.48 10.27 2.20
N ALA A 137 -7.30 10.90 3.04
CA ALA A 137 -7.38 12.35 3.17
C ALA A 137 -7.37 12.79 4.65
N ILE A 138 -6.53 12.15 5.47
CA ILE A 138 -6.41 12.48 6.89
C ILE A 138 -5.79 13.86 7.08
N VAL A 139 -6.48 14.69 7.85
CA VAL A 139 -5.96 15.96 8.36
C VAL A 139 -5.31 15.72 9.72
N TRP A 140 -3.97 15.76 9.76
CA TRP A 140 -3.19 15.64 10.99
C TRP A 140 -3.13 16.97 11.74
N PRO A 141 -3.25 16.98 13.08
CA PRO A 141 -3.07 18.20 13.85
C PRO A 141 -1.63 18.69 13.76
N CYS A 142 -1.43 20.00 13.76
CA CYS A 142 -0.09 20.59 13.81
C CYS A 142 0.53 20.38 15.19
N LEU A 143 1.83 20.06 15.21
CA LEU A 143 2.59 19.95 16.45
C LEU A 143 2.55 21.30 17.21
N PRO A 144 2.29 21.32 18.53
CA PRO A 144 2.40 22.53 19.32
C PRO A 144 3.83 23.09 19.25
N GLU A 145 3.97 24.38 18.91
CA GLU A 145 5.29 25.02 18.93
C GLU A 145 5.78 25.21 20.37
N PHE A 146 7.08 25.07 20.59
CA PHE A 146 7.72 25.68 21.76
C PHE A 146 7.65 27.17 21.52
N GLY A 147 6.91 27.89 22.35
CA GLY A 147 6.70 29.33 22.21
C GLY A 147 7.97 30.09 21.83
N VAL A 148 8.16 30.30 20.54
CA VAL A 148 8.87 31.45 20.02
C VAL A 148 7.76 32.46 19.90
N LYS A 149 7.66 33.36 20.88
CA LYS A 149 6.91 34.59 20.64
C LYS A 149 7.45 35.14 19.32
N ALA A 150 6.59 35.31 18.32
CA ALA A 150 6.90 36.16 17.19
C ALA A 150 7.23 37.54 17.78
N GLN A 151 8.52 37.82 17.94
CA GLN A 151 9.06 39.14 18.16
C GLN A 151 9.50 39.65 16.79
N GLY A 152 8.90 40.75 16.35
CA GLY A 152 9.22 41.44 15.11
C GLY A 152 8.01 42.10 14.52
#